data_AF-A0A7T4FQD7-F1
#
_entry.id   AF-A0A7T4FQD7-F1
#
_cell.length_a   1.000
_cell.length_b   1.000
_cell.length_c   1.000
_cell.angle_alpha   90.00
_cell.angle_beta   90.00
_cell.angle_gamma   90.00
#
_symmetry.space_group_name_H-M   'P 1'
#
loop_
_entity.id
_entity.type
_entity.pdbx_description
1 polymer ?
#
loop_
_entity_poly.entity_id
_entity_poly.type
_entity_poly.pdbx_seq_one_letter_code
_entity_poly.pdbx_strand_id
1 'polypeptide(L)'
;MIAFIFTVLLLIATIGGLFTFFEICILRLFFKVENFKYVKLLKILEIMIIIISCISFISLKIPLIFLSLIYFIILIYDFYRKKIDIKNFIINFIFLFVDFYVMNLAIKITSQKLPYF
;
A
#
# COMPACT_ATOMS: atom_id res chain seq x y z
N MET A 1 -19.04 11.78 -17.65
CA MET A 1 -18.24 10.56 -17.44
C MET A 1 -16.79 10.88 -17.04
N ILE A 2 -16.04 11.62 -17.84
CA ILE A 2 -14.63 11.98 -17.55
C ILE A 2 -14.48 12.79 -16.26
N ALA A 3 -15.32 13.81 -16.05
CA ALA A 3 -15.29 14.61 -14.82
C ALA A 3 -15.51 13.76 -13.56
N PHE A 4 -16.44 12.80 -13.59
CA PHE A 4 -16.73 11.89 -12.48
C PHE A 4 -15.53 10.97 -12.15
N ILE A 5 -14.90 10.38 -13.17
CA ILE A 5 -13.69 9.57 -13.00
C ILE A 5 -12.57 10.41 -12.38
N PHE A 6 -12.40 11.65 -12.84
CA PHE A 6 -11.39 12.57 -12.31
C PHE A 6 -11.64 12.94 -10.85
N THR A 7 -12.90 13.19 -10.46
CA THR A 7 -13.25 13.46 -9.05
C THR A 7 -12.97 12.26 -8.15
N VAL A 8 -13.28 11.04 -8.60
CA VAL A 8 -13.00 9.80 -7.85
C VAL A 8 -11.49 9.59 -7.69
N LEU A 9 -10.71 9.81 -8.75
CA LEU A 9 -9.25 9.68 -8.69
C LEU A 9 -8.63 10.67 -7.69
N LEU A 10 -9.14 11.90 -7.67
CA LEU A 10 -8.66 12.97 -6.79
C LEU A 10 -9.02 12.70 -5.32
N LEU A 11 -10.19 12.09 -5.06
CA LEU A 11 -10.59 11.63 -3.73
C LEU A 11 -9.69 10.50 -3.23
N ILE A 12 -9.40 9.51 -4.07
CA ILE A 12 -8.50 8.40 -3.73
C ILE A 12 -7.08 8.91 -3.44
N ALA A 13 -6.58 9.85 -4.26
CA ALA A 13 -5.27 10.46 -4.09
C ALA A 13 -5.16 11.28 -2.79
N THR A 14 -6.20 12.03 -2.43
CA THR A 14 -6.21 12.83 -1.19
C THR A 14 -6.28 11.95 0.06
N ILE A 15 -7.09 10.89 0.05
CA ILE A 15 -7.17 9.91 1.14
C ILE A 15 -5.84 9.15 1.26
N GLY A 16 -5.28 8.64 0.16
CA GLY A 16 -3.99 7.96 0.15
C GLY A 16 -2.84 8.88 0.60
N GLY A 17 -2.87 10.15 0.21
CA GLY A 17 -1.95 11.19 0.68
C GLY A 17 -2.01 11.41 2.19
N LEU A 18 -3.20 11.41 2.79
CA LEU A 18 -3.36 11.51 4.24
C LEU A 18 -2.81 10.28 4.97
N PHE A 19 -3.11 9.07 4.48
CA PHE A 19 -2.57 7.84 5.08
C PHE A 19 -1.04 7.80 5.02
N THR A 20 -0.43 8.14 3.88
CA THR A 20 1.04 8.20 3.76
C THR A 20 1.67 9.22 4.69
N PHE A 21 1.05 10.38 4.90
CA PHE A 21 1.52 11.37 5.86
C PHE A 21 1.55 10.79 7.29
N PHE A 22 0.48 10.09 7.69
CA PHE A 22 0.43 9.41 8.99
C PHE A 22 1.51 8.34 9.14
N GLU A 23 1.74 7.51 8.13
CA GLU A 23 2.80 6.49 8.17
C GLU A 23 4.19 7.10 8.36
N ILE A 24 4.50 8.14 7.58
CA ILE A 24 5.78 8.84 7.67
C ILE A 24 5.94 9.49 9.04
N CYS A 25 4.88 10.12 9.58
CA CYS A 25 4.87 10.66 10.92
C CYS A 25 5.14 9.57 11.97
N ILE A 26 4.48 8.42 11.88
CA ILE A 26 4.68 7.30 12.80
C ILE A 26 6.13 6.81 12.76
N LEU A 27 6.67 6.59 11.56
CA LEU A 27 8.03 6.11 11.35
C LEU A 27 9.09 7.08 11.87
N ARG A 28 8.88 8.39 11.65
CA ARG A 28 9.82 9.42 12.09
C ARG A 28 9.74 9.67 13.59
N LEU A 29 8.54 9.83 14.15
CA LEU A 29 8.34 10.21 15.56
C LEU A 29 8.54 9.04 16.51
N PHE A 30 7.99 7.86 16.21
CA PHE A 30 8.01 6.72 17.15
C PHE A 30 9.23 5.82 16.92
N PHE A 31 9.54 5.52 15.66
CA PHE A 31 10.54 4.51 15.33
C PHE A 31 11.93 5.08 14.99
N LYS A 32 12.04 6.42 14.84
CA LYS A 32 13.27 7.12 14.44
C LYS A 32 13.90 6.54 13.16
N VAL A 33 13.07 6.19 12.18
CA VAL A 33 13.53 5.70 10.89
C VAL A 33 13.94 6.89 10.04
N GLU A 34 15.19 6.91 9.58
CA GLU A 34 15.71 7.98 8.72
C GLU A 34 15.44 7.70 7.22
N ASN A 35 15.44 6.42 6.83
CA ASN A 35 15.31 6.00 5.43
C ASN A 35 13.88 5.53 5.09
N PHE A 36 13.16 6.34 4.32
CA PHE A 36 11.79 6.05 3.84
C PHE A 36 11.75 5.34 2.47
N LYS A 37 12.85 4.73 2.02
CA LYS A 37 12.95 4.04 0.72
C LYS A 37 11.81 3.02 0.53
N TYR A 38 11.55 2.24 1.57
CA TYR A 38 10.58 1.15 1.54
C TYR A 38 9.12 1.64 1.55
N VAL A 39 8.82 2.69 2.32
CA VAL A 39 7.52 3.38 2.27
C VAL A 39 7.22 3.90 0.87
N LYS A 40 8.20 4.59 0.24
CA LYS A 40 8.05 5.07 -1.14
C LYS A 40 7.79 3.92 -2.12
N LEU A 41 8.53 2.81 -1.99
CA LEU A 41 8.38 1.65 -2.85
C LEU A 41 6.98 1.04 -2.69
N LEU A 42 6.49 0.90 -1.45
CA LEU A 42 5.17 0.38 -1.15
C LEU A 42 4.05 1.23 -1.77
N LYS A 43 4.17 2.56 -1.75
CA LYS A 43 3.14 3.45 -2.31
C LYS A 43 3.12 3.50 -3.83
N ILE A 44 4.28 3.39 -4.47
CA ILE A 44 4.33 3.18 -5.93
C ILE A 44 3.61 1.88 -6.30
N LEU A 45 3.79 0.84 -5.48
CA LEU A 45 3.15 -0.45 -5.65
C LEU A 45 1.62 -0.35 -5.55
N GLU A 46 1.10 0.36 -4.54
CA GLU A 46 -0.34 0.60 -4.36
C GLU A 46 -0.96 1.36 -5.53
N ILE A 47 -0.31 2.42 -6.00
CA ILE A 47 -0.81 3.22 -7.14
C ILE A 47 -0.85 2.37 -8.41
N MET A 48 0.18 1.55 -8.64
CA MET A 48 0.20 0.61 -9.78
C MET A 48 -0.96 -0.37 -9.73
N ILE A 49 -1.33 -0.88 -8.54
CA ILE A 49 -2.48 -1.78 -8.39
C ILE A 49 -3.78 -1.08 -8.78
N ILE A 50 -3.98 0.16 -8.31
CA ILE A 50 -5.19 0.93 -8.63
C ILE A 50 -5.29 1.15 -10.14
N ILE A 51 -4.18 1.50 -10.80
CA ILE A 51 -4.15 1.71 -12.26
C ILE A 51 -4.45 0.40 -13.01
N ILE A 52 -3.77 -0.70 -12.66
CA ILE A 52 -3.98 -2.01 -13.30
C ILE A 52 -5.41 -2.50 -13.10
N SER A 53 -5.97 -2.32 -11.89
CA SER A 53 -7.35 -2.67 -11.60
C SER A 53 -8.35 -1.85 -12.41
N CYS A 54 -8.10 -0.54 -12.57
CA CYS A 54 -8.93 0.34 -13.38
C CYS A 54 -8.91 0.00 -14.88
N ILE A 55 -7.76 -0.42 -15.43
CA ILE A 55 -7.62 -0.76 -16.85
C ILE A 55 -8.17 -2.16 -17.14
N SER A 56 -7.81 -3.14 -16.31
CA SER A 56 -8.04 -4.55 -16.61
C SER A 56 -9.38 -5.10 -16.11
N PHE A 57 -10.15 -4.31 -15.32
CA PHE A 57 -11.37 -4.76 -14.61
C PHE A 57 -11.17 -6.07 -13.81
N ILE A 58 -9.92 -6.40 -13.48
CA ILE A 58 -9.56 -7.57 -12.69
C ILE A 58 -9.83 -7.28 -11.21
N SER A 59 -10.27 -8.32 -10.49
CA SER A 59 -10.44 -8.25 -9.04
C SER A 59 -9.15 -7.81 -8.35
N LEU A 60 -9.25 -6.71 -7.59
CA LEU A 60 -8.16 -6.06 -6.85
C LEU A 60 -7.40 -7.01 -5.90
N LYS A 61 -8.02 -8.12 -5.48
CA LYS A 61 -7.43 -9.10 -4.55
C LYS A 61 -6.19 -9.80 -5.11
N ILE A 62 -6.24 -10.27 -6.36
CA ILE A 62 -5.16 -11.09 -6.93
C ILE A 62 -3.89 -10.23 -7.15
N PRO A 63 -3.97 -9.06 -7.82
CA PRO A 63 -2.80 -8.19 -7.99
C PRO A 63 -2.19 -7.74 -6.67
N LEU A 64 -3.01 -7.46 -5.65
CA LEU A 64 -2.56 -7.05 -4.32
C LEU A 64 -1.67 -8.13 -3.66
N ILE A 65 -2.10 -9.40 -3.71
CA ILE A 65 -1.34 -10.51 -3.11
C ILE A 65 0.00 -10.67 -3.82
N PHE A 66 0.01 -10.73 -5.16
CA PHE A 66 1.24 -10.88 -5.94
C PHE A 66 2.23 -9.74 -5.68
N LEU A 67 1.77 -8.49 -5.63
CA LEU A 67 2.65 -7.35 -5.37
C LEU A 67 3.18 -7.35 -3.94
N SER A 68 2.35 -7.70 -2.94
CA SER A 68 2.82 -7.82 -1.56
C SER A 68 3.94 -8.86 -1.41
N LEU A 69 3.85 -9.97 -2.15
CA LEU A 69 4.88 -11.01 -2.19
C LEU A 69 6.18 -10.49 -2.82
N ILE A 70 6.09 -9.73 -3.91
CA ILE A 70 7.26 -9.12 -4.56
C ILE A 70 7.97 -8.17 -3.57
N TYR A 71 7.21 -7.31 -2.88
CA TYR A 71 7.78 -6.42 -1.87
C TYR A 71 8.46 -7.23 -0.75
N PHE A 72 7.80 -8.30 -0.28
CA PHE A 72 8.33 -9.13 0.79
C PHE A 72 9.65 -9.82 0.39
N ILE A 73 9.74 -10.31 -0.84
CA ILE A 73 10.98 -10.86 -1.40
C ILE A 73 12.08 -9.79 -1.45
N ILE A 74 11.77 -8.57 -1.89
CA ILE A 74 12.73 -7.45 -1.91
C ILE A 74 13.22 -7.13 -0.49
N LEU A 75 12.32 -7.15 0.49
CA LEU A 75 12.65 -6.89 1.90
C LEU A 75 13.59 -7.96 2.46
N ILE A 76 13.31 -9.24 2.20
CA ILE A 76 14.19 -10.37 2.59
C ILE A 76 15.54 -10.26 1.88
N TYR A 77 15.54 -9.93 0.59
CA TYR A 77 16.76 -9.80 -0.19
C TYR A 77 17.68 -8.70 0.34
N ASP A 78 17.14 -7.50 0.58
CA ASP A 78 17.92 -6.39 1.11
C ASP A 78 18.36 -6.65 2.57
N PHE A 79 17.58 -7.42 3.36
CA PHE A 79 17.99 -7.92 4.68
C PHE A 79 19.16 -8.93 4.59
N TYR A 80 19.08 -9.91 3.69
CA TYR A 80 20.14 -10.90 3.47
C TYR A 80 21.45 -10.22 3.02
N ARG A 81 21.35 -9.19 2.17
CA ARG A 81 22.50 -8.37 1.77
C ARG A 81 23.01 -7.41 2.85
N LYS A 82 22.45 -7.46 4.07
CA LYS A 82 22.79 -6.58 5.20
C LYS A 82 22.69 -5.09 4.88
N LYS A 83 21.83 -4.70 3.94
CA LYS A 83 21.54 -3.28 3.64
C LYS A 83 20.57 -2.67 4.65
N ILE A 84 19.92 -3.50 5.47
CA ILE A 84 18.90 -3.12 6.43
C ILE A 84 19.20 -3.79 7.77
N ASP A 85 19.11 -3.03 8.86
CA ASP A 85 19.17 -3.57 10.21
C ASP A 85 17.91 -4.35 10.58
N ILE A 86 18.02 -5.28 11.54
CA ILE A 86 16.89 -6.07 12.07
C ILE A 86 15.73 -5.17 12.51
N LYS A 87 16.02 -4.05 13.19
CA LYS A 87 15.01 -3.08 13.61
C LYS A 87 14.21 -2.54 12.43
N ASN A 88 14.91 -2.05 11.41
CA ASN A 88 14.29 -1.48 10.21
C ASN A 88 13.57 -2.55 9.37
N PHE A 89 14.07 -3.78 9.35
CA PHE A 89 13.38 -4.91 8.74
C PHE A 89 12.03 -5.19 9.40
N ILE A 90 12.01 -5.33 10.74
CA ILE A 90 10.78 -5.60 11.51
C ILE A 90 9.75 -4.48 11.30
N ILE A 91 10.18 -3.21 11.35
CA ILE A 91 9.27 -2.09 11.14
C ILE A 91 8.64 -2.14 9.73
N ASN A 92 9.46 -2.27 8.68
CA ASN A 92 8.95 -2.31 7.31
C ASN A 92 8.07 -3.55 7.04
N PHE A 93 8.34 -4.66 7.73
CA PHE A 93 7.53 -5.87 7.66
C PHE A 93 6.14 -5.68 8.32
N ILE A 94 6.10 -5.04 9.50
CA ILE A 94 4.84 -4.70 10.18
C ILE A 94 4.02 -3.74 9.33
N PHE A 95 4.65 -2.71 8.75
CA PHE A 95 3.95 -1.76 7.87
C PHE A 95 3.31 -2.46 6.67
N LEU A 96 4.03 -3.36 5.99
CA LEU A 96 3.44 -4.17 4.91
C LEU A 96 2.21 -4.95 5.38
N PHE A 97 2.23 -5.54 6.58
CA PHE A 97 1.08 -6.25 7.13
C PHE A 97 -0.10 -5.32 7.43
N VAL A 98 0.17 -4.14 7.99
CA VAL A 98 -0.86 -3.12 8.28
C VAL A 98 -1.51 -2.65 6.99
N ASP A 99 -0.74 -2.28 5.97
CA ASP A 99 -1.27 -1.86 4.66
C ASP A 99 -2.09 -2.97 4.00
N PHE A 100 -1.61 -4.22 4.02
CA PHE A 100 -2.36 -5.36 3.50
C PHE A 100 -3.69 -5.56 4.24
N TYR A 101 -3.68 -5.42 5.57
CA TYR A 101 -4.88 -5.55 6.39
C TYR A 101 -5.90 -4.44 6.14
N VAL A 102 -5.45 -3.18 6.11
CA VAL A 102 -6.31 -2.01 5.83
C VAL A 102 -6.91 -2.12 4.43
N MET A 103 -6.11 -2.50 3.43
CA MET A 103 -6.59 -2.69 2.06
C MET A 103 -7.62 -3.81 1.96
N ASN A 104 -7.37 -4.95 2.61
CA ASN A 104 -8.31 -6.07 2.60
C ASN A 104 -9.63 -5.72 3.31
N LEU A 105 -9.57 -4.94 4.41
CA LEU A 105 -10.76 -4.37 5.04
C LEU A 105 -11.51 -3.44 4.09
N ALA A 106 -10.82 -2.54 3.40
CA ALA A 106 -11.42 -1.62 2.45
C ALA A 106 -12.14 -2.38 1.32
N ILE A 107 -11.50 -3.41 0.74
CA ILE A 107 -12.11 -4.29 -0.26
C ILE A 107 -13.34 -5.02 0.29
N LYS A 108 -13.29 -5.49 1.54
CA LYS A 108 -14.42 -6.16 2.17
C LYS A 108 -15.61 -5.22 2.38
N ILE A 109 -15.35 -3.99 2.82
CA ILE A 109 -16.37 -2.96 3.03
C ILE A 109 -17.02 -2.54 1.70
N THR A 110 -16.22 -2.35 0.64
CA THR A 110 -16.75 -2.02 -0.70
C THR A 110 -17.52 -3.19 -1.30
N SER A 111 -17.07 -4.43 -1.07
CA SER A 111 -17.77 -5.64 -1.52
C SER A 111 -19.07 -5.92 -0.75
N GLN A 112 -19.19 -5.52 0.52
CA GLN A 112 -20.39 -5.74 1.34
C GLN A 112 -21.50 -4.71 1.09
N LYS A 113 -21.21 -3.59 0.42
CA LYS A 113 -22.17 -2.51 0.12
C LYS A 113 -22.87 -2.63 -1.24
N LEU A 114 -22.79 -3.76 -1.94
CA LEU A 114 -23.71 -4.07 -3.06
C LEU A 114 -24.81 -5.06 -2.63
N PRO A 115 -25.89 -4.62 -1.97
CA PRO A 115 -27.11 -5.41 -1.85
C PRO A 115 -28.06 -5.24 -3.04
N TYR A 116 -27.81 -4.36 -4.01
CA TYR A 116 -28.71 -4.18 -5.17
C TYR A 116 -27.97 -3.77 -6.44
N PHE A 117 -27.69 -4.75 -7.29
CA PHE A 117 -27.86 -4.67 -8.74
C PHE A 117 -28.50 -5.98 -9.19
#